data_AF-B1VJJ0-F1
#
_entry.id   AF-B1VJJ0-F1
#
_cell.length_a   1.000
_cell.length_b   1.000
_cell.length_c   1.000
_cell.angle_alpha   90.00
_cell.angle_beta   90.00
_cell.angle_gamma   90.00
#
_symmetry.space_group_name_H-M   'P 1'
#
loop_
_entity.id
_entity.type
_entity.pdbx_description
1 polymer ?
#
loop_
_entity_poly.entity_id
_entity_poly.type
_entity_poly.pdbx_seq_one_letter_code
_entity_poly.pdbx_strand_id
1 'polypeptide(L)'
;MGLTEEVDLSSRTTGTTSSTLAGYFGNAQIGPIYLGSLGIASIMFGAMWFVLVGIDFLRQADWSPVIFIRELFRAGMFPPPEEYGLGFAPLWDGGLWIIASFFLMLSVLLWWARTYKRAADLGMGKHTAWAFASALWLMFVLSFFRPILMGSWSEAV
;
A
#
# COMPACT_ATOMS: atom_id res chain seq x y z
N MET A 1 -15.94 -3.44 -23.13
CA MET A 1 -14.50 -3.41 -22.78
C MET A 1 -14.00 -2.05 -22.26
N GLY A 2 -14.87 -1.06 -22.03
CA GLY A 2 -14.49 0.29 -21.56
C GLY A 2 -14.05 1.23 -22.69
N LEU A 3 -13.94 2.52 -22.38
CA LEU A 3 -13.46 3.55 -23.33
C LEU A 3 -11.98 3.33 -23.70
N THR A 4 -11.57 3.79 -24.88
CA THR A 4 -10.21 3.64 -25.38
C THR A 4 -9.37 4.90 -25.14
N GLU A 5 -9.82 6.07 -25.60
CA GLU A 5 -9.07 7.34 -25.50
C GLU A 5 -7.57 7.16 -25.78
N GLU A 6 -6.70 7.78 -24.98
CA GLU A 6 -5.23 7.61 -25.02
C GLU A 6 -4.75 6.43 -24.16
N VAL A 7 -5.65 5.54 -23.72
CA VAL A 7 -5.30 4.39 -22.88
C VAL A 7 -4.59 3.34 -23.72
N ASP A 8 -3.38 2.99 -23.31
CA ASP A 8 -2.68 1.80 -23.83
C ASP A 8 -3.49 0.52 -23.54
N LEU A 9 -4.08 -0.04 -24.60
CA LEU A 9 -4.94 -1.21 -24.50
C LEU A 9 -4.16 -2.50 -24.23
N SER A 10 -2.85 -2.54 -24.53
CA SER A 10 -2.02 -3.73 -24.26
C SER A 10 -1.87 -3.98 -22.76
N SER A 11 -1.91 -2.92 -21.97
CA SER A 11 -1.88 -2.97 -20.51
C SER A 11 -3.25 -3.27 -19.87
N ARG A 12 -4.31 -3.53 -20.64
CA ARG A 12 -5.65 -3.88 -20.12
C ARG A 12 -5.83 -5.39 -20.13
N THR A 13 -6.33 -5.96 -19.03
CA THR A 13 -6.68 -7.39 -19.01
C THR A 13 -7.77 -7.71 -20.03
N THR A 14 -7.70 -8.88 -20.66
CA THR A 14 -8.59 -9.24 -21.78
C THR A 14 -9.93 -9.84 -21.33
N GLY A 15 -10.01 -10.37 -20.11
CA GLY A 15 -11.21 -11.04 -19.59
C GLY A 15 -12.07 -10.15 -18.69
N THR A 16 -13.37 -10.46 -18.68
CA THR A 16 -14.34 -9.99 -17.69
C THR A 16 -15.12 -11.17 -17.15
N THR A 17 -15.48 -11.14 -15.87
CA THR A 17 -16.42 -12.10 -15.28
C THR A 17 -17.64 -11.35 -14.74
N SER A 18 -18.71 -12.08 -14.43
CA SER A 18 -19.91 -11.52 -13.81
C SER A 18 -20.21 -12.18 -12.47
N SER A 19 -20.68 -11.40 -11.51
CA SER A 19 -21.11 -11.86 -10.19
C SER A 19 -22.56 -11.47 -9.96
N THR A 20 -23.44 -12.48 -9.83
CA THR A 20 -24.86 -12.28 -9.50
C THR A 20 -25.02 -11.60 -8.15
N LEU A 21 -24.18 -11.95 -7.17
CA LEU A 21 -24.19 -11.34 -5.83
C LEU A 21 -23.86 -9.85 -5.89
N ALA A 22 -22.84 -9.45 -6.66
CA ALA A 22 -22.51 -8.04 -6.85
C ALA A 22 -23.63 -7.30 -7.62
N GLY A 23 -24.30 -8.00 -8.56
CA GLY A 23 -25.42 -7.48 -9.33
C GLY A 23 -26.66 -7.11 -8.50
N TYR A 24 -26.85 -7.69 -7.32
CA TYR A 24 -27.95 -7.29 -6.43
C TYR A 24 -27.73 -5.90 -5.79
N PHE A 25 -26.48 -5.44 -5.70
CA PHE A 25 -26.13 -4.15 -5.09
C PHE A 25 -25.70 -3.09 -6.12
N GLY A 26 -25.33 -3.48 -7.34
CA GLY A 26 -24.85 -2.57 -8.37
C GLY A 26 -24.45 -3.27 -9.68
N ASN A 27 -23.30 -2.91 -10.25
CA ASN A 27 -22.80 -3.53 -11.48
C ASN A 27 -22.25 -4.94 -11.21
N ALA A 28 -22.77 -5.93 -11.94
CA ALA A 28 -22.35 -7.33 -11.84
C ALA A 28 -20.97 -7.63 -12.48
N GLN A 29 -20.49 -6.76 -13.37
CA GLN A 29 -19.27 -6.98 -14.14
C GLN A 29 -18.01 -6.75 -13.30
N ILE A 30 -17.10 -7.73 -13.31
CA ILE A 30 -15.78 -7.66 -12.68
C ILE A 30 -14.72 -7.63 -13.78
N GLY A 31 -13.88 -6.58 -13.77
CA GLY A 31 -12.90 -6.32 -14.81
C GLY A 31 -13.48 -5.70 -16.09
N PRO A 32 -12.65 -5.39 -17.08
CA PRO A 32 -11.20 -5.59 -17.09
C PRO A 32 -10.47 -4.52 -16.26
N ILE A 33 -9.25 -4.80 -15.82
CA ILE A 33 -8.41 -3.83 -15.10
C ILE A 33 -7.23 -3.40 -15.98
N TYR A 34 -6.86 -2.12 -15.92
CA TYR A 34 -5.62 -1.62 -16.53
C TYR A 34 -4.45 -1.88 -15.58
N LEU A 35 -3.36 -2.47 -16.01
CA LEU A 35 -2.17 -2.72 -15.19
C LEU A 35 -0.87 -2.41 -15.95
N GLY A 36 -0.59 -1.12 -16.16
CA GLY A 36 0.72 -0.66 -16.61
C GLY A 36 1.79 -0.67 -15.51
N SER A 37 3.01 -0.26 -15.85
CA SER A 37 4.20 -0.29 -14.98
C SER A 37 3.99 0.30 -13.57
N LEU A 38 3.31 1.45 -13.45
CA LEU A 38 2.99 2.07 -12.15
C LEU A 38 2.13 1.16 -11.27
N GLY A 39 1.15 0.48 -11.86
CA GLY A 39 0.28 -0.45 -11.13
C GLY A 39 1.02 -1.70 -10.67
N ILE A 40 1.84 -2.27 -11.56
CA ILE A 40 2.67 -3.44 -11.23
C ILE A 40 3.64 -3.08 -10.10
N ALA A 41 4.39 -1.98 -10.23
CA ALA A 41 5.35 -1.54 -9.23
C ALA A 41 4.67 -1.27 -7.87
N SER A 42 3.53 -0.58 -7.88
CA SER A 42 2.76 -0.32 -6.65
C SER A 42 2.34 -1.63 -5.97
N ILE A 43 1.77 -2.59 -6.70
CA ILE A 43 1.38 -3.89 -6.14
C ILE A 43 2.59 -4.65 -5.62
N MET A 44 3.72 -4.65 -6.33
CA MET A 44 4.95 -5.32 -5.89
C MET A 44 5.49 -4.74 -4.58
N PHE A 45 5.55 -3.42 -4.45
CA PHE A 45 6.00 -2.78 -3.21
C PHE A 45 4.98 -2.96 -2.07
N GLY A 46 3.68 -2.90 -2.36
CA GLY A 46 2.63 -3.18 -1.38
C GLY A 46 2.66 -4.63 -0.89
N ALA A 47 2.90 -5.58 -1.80
CA ALA A 47 3.07 -6.99 -1.45
C ALA A 47 4.34 -7.20 -0.61
N MET A 48 5.44 -6.51 -0.93
CA MET A 48 6.66 -6.57 -0.13
C MET A 48 6.41 -6.05 1.29
N TRP A 49 5.77 -4.89 1.44
CA TRP A 49 5.36 -4.38 2.75
C TRP A 49 4.52 -5.41 3.53
N PHE A 50 3.49 -5.97 2.90
CA PHE A 50 2.60 -6.95 3.53
C PHE A 50 3.35 -8.22 3.97
N VAL A 51 4.25 -8.73 3.12
CA VAL A 51 5.06 -9.92 3.44
C VAL A 51 6.04 -9.64 4.57
N LEU A 52 6.69 -8.48 4.61
CA LEU A 52 7.63 -8.13 5.69
C LEU A 52 6.92 -8.01 7.04
N VAL A 53 5.74 -7.40 7.07
CA VAL A 53 4.88 -7.37 8.28
C VAL A 53 4.50 -8.79 8.69
N GLY A 54 4.07 -9.61 7.74
CA GLY A 54 3.71 -11.02 7.99
C GLY A 54 4.89 -11.86 8.52
N ILE A 55 6.11 -11.64 8.01
CA ILE A 55 7.33 -12.30 8.48
C ILE A 55 7.62 -11.91 9.94
N ASP A 56 7.49 -10.63 10.29
CA ASP A 56 7.72 -10.23 11.68
C ASP A 56 6.68 -10.82 12.63
N PHE A 57 5.41 -10.85 12.22
CA PHE A 57 4.34 -11.46 13.02
C PHE A 57 4.56 -12.97 13.19
N LEU A 58 4.99 -13.66 12.14
CA LEU A 58 5.30 -15.08 12.21
C LEU A 58 6.51 -15.36 13.10
N ARG A 59 7.51 -14.47 13.10
CA ARG A 59 8.64 -14.53 14.03
C ARG A 59 8.17 -14.32 15.48
N GLN A 60 7.30 -13.34 15.74
CA GLN A 60 6.71 -13.13 17.06
C GLN A 60 5.93 -14.37 17.56
N ALA A 61 5.40 -15.15 16.63
CA ALA A 61 4.72 -16.42 16.87
C ALA A 61 5.67 -17.66 16.91
N ASP A 62 6.98 -17.45 17.01
CA ASP A 62 8.01 -18.50 16.97
C ASP A 62 7.85 -19.48 15.79
N TRP A 63 7.51 -18.92 14.62
CA TRP A 63 7.29 -19.66 13.37
C TRP A 63 6.15 -20.70 13.43
N SER A 64 5.32 -20.67 14.46
CA SER A 64 4.16 -21.55 14.61
C SER A 64 2.93 -20.96 13.93
N PRO A 65 2.37 -21.63 12.89
CA PRO A 65 1.16 -21.15 12.22
C PRO A 65 -0.04 -21.06 13.17
N VAL A 66 -0.10 -21.93 14.18
CA VAL A 66 -1.19 -21.96 15.16
C VAL A 66 -1.13 -20.74 16.07
N ILE A 67 0.05 -20.39 16.58
CA ILE A 67 0.24 -19.20 17.41
C ILE A 67 0.01 -17.94 16.57
N PHE A 68 0.51 -17.91 15.34
CA PHE A 68 0.31 -16.79 14.41
C PHE A 68 -1.17 -16.48 14.20
N ILE A 69 -2.00 -17.49 13.91
CA ILE A 69 -3.45 -17.28 13.73
C ILE A 69 -4.11 -16.82 15.04
N ARG A 70 -3.70 -17.36 16.18
CA ARG A 70 -4.26 -17.01 17.49
C ARG A 70 -3.93 -15.57 17.90
N GLU A 71 -2.69 -15.13 17.66
CA GLU A 71 -2.19 -13.81 18.06
C GLU A 71 -2.27 -12.77 16.93
N LEU A 72 -2.85 -13.09 15.78
CA LEU A 72 -2.86 -12.22 14.59
C LEU A 72 -3.31 -10.78 14.88
N PHE A 73 -4.32 -10.60 15.73
CA PHE A 73 -4.84 -9.28 16.10
C PHE A 73 -4.12 -8.61 17.28
N ARG A 74 -3.15 -9.29 17.88
CA ARG A 74 -2.30 -8.79 18.98
C ARG A 74 -0.86 -8.54 18.55
N ALA A 75 -0.42 -9.20 17.48
CA ALA A 75 0.87 -8.96 16.87
C ALA A 75 0.96 -7.51 16.35
N GLY A 76 2.15 -6.94 16.44
CA GLY A 76 2.42 -5.57 16.03
C GLY A 76 3.87 -5.41 15.61
N MET A 77 4.10 -4.64 14.54
CA MET A 77 5.45 -4.27 14.12
C MET A 77 5.70 -2.87 14.65
N PHE A 78 6.69 -2.74 15.53
CA PHE A 78 6.97 -1.49 16.22
C PHE A 78 8.09 -0.70 15.54
N PRO A 79 8.03 0.64 15.57
CA PRO A 79 9.14 1.47 15.11
C PRO A 79 10.40 1.28 15.98
N PRO A 80 11.57 1.74 15.50
CA PRO A 80 12.79 1.79 16.29
C PRO A 80 12.59 2.45 17.66
N PRO A 81 13.24 1.95 18.72
CA PRO A 81 13.34 2.64 20.00
C PRO A 81 13.93 4.05 19.87
N GLU A 82 13.58 4.94 20.80
CA GLU A 82 13.97 6.36 20.77
C GLU A 82 15.49 6.59 20.76
N GLU A 83 16.27 5.67 21.34
CA GLU A 83 17.74 5.74 21.36
C GLU A 83 18.37 5.76 19.95
N TYR A 84 17.66 5.25 18.95
CA TYR A 84 18.09 5.30 17.55
C TYR A 84 17.70 6.60 16.85
N GLY A 85 16.85 7.44 17.44
CA GLY A 85 16.38 8.70 16.85
C GLY A 85 15.83 8.49 15.42
N LEU A 86 16.37 9.25 14.47
CA LEU A 86 16.08 9.08 13.03
C LEU A 86 17.05 8.12 12.30
N GLY A 87 17.94 7.47 13.04
CA GLY A 87 18.90 6.50 12.53
C GLY A 87 18.26 5.15 12.17
N PHE A 88 19.08 4.28 11.58
CA PHE A 88 18.67 2.92 11.26
C PHE A 88 18.98 1.99 12.43
N ALA A 89 17.97 1.32 12.97
CA ALA A 89 18.11 0.34 14.05
C ALA A 89 18.42 -1.07 13.51
N PRO A 90 18.88 -2.02 14.36
CA PRO A 90 18.97 -3.43 14.00
C PRO A 90 17.66 -3.97 13.45
N LEU A 91 17.75 -4.98 12.56
CA LEU A 91 16.60 -5.46 11.80
C LEU A 91 15.40 -5.82 12.69
N TRP A 92 15.63 -6.57 13.77
CA TRP A 92 14.57 -7.04 14.67
C TRP A 92 14.20 -6.06 15.78
N ASP A 93 14.84 -4.89 15.81
CA ASP A 93 14.64 -3.83 16.80
C ASP A 93 14.13 -2.55 16.12
N GLY A 94 13.21 -2.72 15.15
CA GLY A 94 12.60 -1.63 14.39
C GLY A 94 13.26 -1.32 13.03
N GLY A 95 14.41 -1.88 12.70
CA GLY A 95 15.01 -1.74 11.36
C GLY A 95 14.11 -2.30 10.25
N LEU A 96 13.42 -3.42 10.52
CA LEU A 96 12.45 -4.00 9.59
C LEU A 96 11.22 -3.11 9.40
N TRP A 97 10.79 -2.39 10.44
CA TRP A 97 9.72 -1.40 10.35
C TRP A 97 10.09 -0.28 9.37
N ILE A 98 11.33 0.24 9.43
CA ILE A 98 11.80 1.28 8.48
C ILE A 98 11.71 0.76 7.03
N ILE A 99 12.19 -0.47 6.78
CA ILE A 99 12.16 -1.09 5.46
C ILE A 99 10.72 -1.29 4.97
N ALA A 100 9.85 -1.82 5.83
CA ALA A 100 8.45 -2.04 5.49
C ALA A 100 7.73 -0.71 5.20
N SER A 101 7.95 0.32 6.02
CA SER A 101 7.41 1.67 5.84
C SER A 101 7.87 2.30 4.53
N PHE A 102 9.14 2.12 4.14
CA PHE A 102 9.64 2.59 2.86
C PHE A 102 8.91 1.94 1.67
N PHE A 103 8.70 0.62 1.71
CA PHE A 103 7.96 -0.07 0.65
C PHE A 103 6.49 0.33 0.61
N LEU A 104 5.85 0.52 1.76
CA LEU A 104 4.48 1.04 1.82
C LEU A 104 4.38 2.44 1.20
N MET A 105 5.29 3.34 1.56
CA MET A 105 5.37 4.70 1.05
C MET A 105 5.48 4.72 -0.48
N LEU A 106 6.40 3.92 -1.05
CA LEU A 106 6.53 3.80 -2.51
C LEU A 106 5.25 3.25 -3.14
N SER A 107 4.67 2.22 -2.54
CA SER A 107 3.43 1.59 -3.04
C SER A 107 2.30 2.60 -3.18
N VAL A 108 2.04 3.40 -2.14
CA VAL A 108 0.92 4.35 -2.13
C VAL A 108 1.17 5.56 -3.05
N LEU A 109 2.41 6.04 -3.16
CA LEU A 109 2.77 7.11 -4.10
C LEU A 109 2.65 6.66 -5.55
N LEU A 110 3.07 5.44 -5.87
CA LEU A 110 2.90 4.85 -7.19
C LEU A 110 1.42 4.60 -7.51
N TRP A 111 0.63 4.20 -6.52
CA TRP A 111 -0.82 4.09 -6.69
C TRP A 111 -1.46 5.46 -6.96
N TRP A 112 -1.02 6.50 -6.27
CA TRP A 112 -1.46 7.87 -6.53
C TRP A 112 -1.11 8.31 -7.95
N ALA A 113 0.13 8.11 -8.38
CA ALA A 113 0.55 8.39 -9.76
C ALA A 113 -0.28 7.61 -10.78
N ARG A 114 -0.63 6.36 -10.47
CA ARG A 114 -1.56 5.55 -11.26
C ARG A 114 -2.95 6.19 -11.34
N THR A 115 -3.54 6.66 -10.23
CA THR A 115 -4.85 7.34 -10.24
C THR A 115 -4.83 8.59 -11.12
N TYR A 116 -3.77 9.41 -11.01
CA TYR A 116 -3.55 10.58 -11.84
C TYR A 116 -3.47 10.20 -13.33
N LYS A 117 -2.64 9.19 -13.66
CA LYS A 117 -2.44 8.75 -15.04
C LYS A 117 -3.72 8.16 -15.64
N ARG A 118 -4.52 7.38 -14.89
CA ARG A 118 -5.79 6.83 -15.40
C ARG A 118 -6.76 7.93 -15.80
N ALA A 119 -6.85 8.99 -15.00
CA ALA A 119 -7.66 10.15 -15.34
C ALA A 119 -7.06 10.95 -16.51
N ALA A 120 -5.73 10.99 -16.68
CA ALA A 120 -5.07 11.64 -17.81
C ALA A 120 -5.36 10.94 -19.13
N ASP A 121 -5.11 9.63 -19.19
CA ASP A 121 -5.30 8.83 -20.40
C ASP A 121 -6.77 8.82 -20.89
N LEU A 122 -7.74 9.16 -20.02
CA LEU A 122 -9.17 9.27 -20.35
C LEU A 122 -9.64 10.73 -20.56
N GLY A 123 -8.74 11.73 -20.56
CA GLY A 123 -9.12 13.14 -20.73
C GLY A 123 -9.93 13.73 -19.57
N MET A 124 -9.94 13.09 -18.40
CA MET A 124 -10.74 13.49 -17.24
C MET A 124 -10.01 14.49 -16.32
N GLY A 125 -10.78 15.26 -15.55
CA GLY A 125 -10.25 16.07 -14.44
C GLY A 125 -9.61 15.21 -13.33
N LYS A 126 -8.66 15.79 -12.57
CA LYS A 126 -7.81 15.06 -11.60
C LYS A 126 -8.35 15.04 -10.16
N HIS A 127 -9.64 15.30 -9.98
CA HIS A 127 -10.28 15.42 -8.66
C HIS A 127 -10.02 14.21 -7.75
N THR A 128 -10.11 12.99 -8.27
CA THR A 128 -9.85 11.76 -7.52
C THR A 128 -8.41 11.68 -7.00
N ALA A 129 -7.44 12.09 -7.83
CA ALA A 129 -6.03 12.11 -7.42
C ALA A 129 -5.78 13.15 -6.33
N TRP A 130 -6.39 14.33 -6.42
CA TRP A 130 -6.25 15.37 -5.39
C TRP A 130 -6.96 15.02 -4.08
N ALA A 131 -8.13 14.41 -4.14
CA ALA A 131 -8.80 13.88 -2.96
C ALA A 131 -7.96 12.79 -2.30
N PHE A 132 -7.37 11.88 -3.08
CA PHE A 132 -6.48 10.85 -2.56
C PHE A 132 -5.20 11.45 -1.94
N ALA A 133 -4.64 12.50 -2.54
CA ALA A 133 -3.49 13.20 -1.98
C ALA A 133 -3.76 13.76 -0.57
N SER A 134 -5.00 14.20 -0.28
CA SER A 134 -5.39 14.63 1.07
C SER A 134 -5.37 13.50 2.09
N ALA A 135 -5.70 12.26 1.69
CA ALA A 135 -5.58 11.10 2.58
C ALA A 135 -4.11 10.70 2.79
N LEU A 136 -3.31 10.76 1.72
CA LEU A 136 -1.87 10.55 1.82
C LEU A 136 -1.21 11.59 2.73
N TRP A 137 -1.64 12.85 2.69
CA TRP A 137 -1.14 13.87 3.61
C TRP A 137 -1.21 13.42 5.08
N LEU A 138 -2.37 12.94 5.54
CA LEU A 138 -2.50 12.47 6.92
C LEU A 138 -1.58 11.28 7.22
N MET A 139 -1.51 10.30 6.31
CA MET A 139 -0.62 9.14 6.46
C MET A 139 0.86 9.58 6.60
N PHE A 140 1.32 10.49 5.75
CA PHE A 140 2.69 10.99 5.81
C PHE A 140 2.94 11.89 7.01
N VAL A 141 1.94 12.64 7.48
CA VAL A 141 2.06 13.40 8.74
C VAL A 141 2.32 12.45 9.89
N LEU A 142 1.55 11.37 10.02
CA LEU A 142 1.66 10.44 11.14
C LEU A 142 2.97 9.64 11.12
N SER A 143 3.35 9.10 9.96
CA SER A 143 4.47 8.14 9.88
C SER A 143 5.79 8.74 9.38
N PHE A 144 5.80 10.00 8.92
CA PHE A 144 7.02 10.63 8.35
C PHE A 144 7.28 12.05 8.86
N PHE A 145 6.41 13.02 8.59
CA PHE A 145 6.67 14.42 8.92
C PHE A 145 6.72 14.66 10.43
N ARG A 146 5.74 14.17 11.20
CA ARG A 146 5.74 14.32 12.67
C ARG A 146 6.95 13.62 13.30
N PRO A 147 7.27 12.34 13.01
CA PRO A 147 8.47 11.68 13.53
C PRO A 147 9.77 12.44 13.25
N ILE A 148 9.94 12.95 12.01
CA ILE A 148 11.12 13.74 11.63
C ILE A 148 11.20 15.05 12.44
N LEU A 149 10.09 15.76 12.61
CA LEU A 149 10.05 17.00 13.40
C LEU A 149 10.29 16.75 14.89
N MET A 150 9.91 15.58 15.39
CA MET A 150 10.17 15.14 16.78
C MET A 150 11.57 14.54 16.96
N GLY A 151 12.30 14.27 15.87
CA GLY A 151 13.67 13.74 15.92
C GLY A 151 13.78 12.24 16.20
N SER A 152 12.68 11.48 16.14
CA SER A 152 12.69 10.04 16.42
C SER A 152 11.65 9.26 15.62
N TRP A 153 12.03 8.08 15.10
CA TRP A 153 11.09 7.15 14.46
C TRP A 153 10.12 6.51 15.47
N SER A 154 10.45 6.49 16.77
CA SER A 154 9.56 5.95 17.82
C SER A 154 8.19 6.66 17.90
N GLU A 155 8.10 7.86 17.34
CA GLU A 155 6.89 8.67 17.26
C GLU A 155 5.98 8.31 16.07
N ALA A 156 6.41 7.37 15.23
CA ALA A 156 5.63 6.91 14.08
C ALA A 156 4.64 5.81 14.45
N VAL A 157 3.70 5.55 13.53
CA VAL A 157 2.77 4.42 13.56
C VAL A 157 3.13 3.45 12.45
#